data_AF-A0A4Q6XLH3-F1
#
_entry.id   AF-A0A4Q6XLH3-F1
#
_cell.length_a   1.000
_cell.length_b   1.000
_cell.length_c   1.000
_cell.angle_alpha   90.00
_cell.angle_beta   90.00
_cell.angle_gamma   90.00
#
_symmetry.space_group_name_H-M   'P 1'
#
loop_
_entity.id
_entity.type
_entity.pdbx_description
1 polymer ?
#
loop_
_entity_poly.entity_id
_entity_poly.type
_entity_poly.pdbx_seq_one_letter_code
_entity_poly.pdbx_strand_id
1 'polypeptide(L)'
;MSDPHPIIAGWLADRKEAIAKGRSVADIWANRPVPAAPFTPTERRRLRVLDALLKALEAAQVVVTENGRRGLVARCGRDEIEFQVKPKLKEVRQPLTPEERRWYAGKEYRRELVETDTLVFEVKRWLPGDLPHKWQDGRKGTIETMAGDILVTLLAAFPLMAMARERAEERERLRQIEERRRYELQQQRKLEENRFRRLLEHAGKWREAELARDFLGALRAAIPDSTSLIDGKPAGEWLEWAEARASLHDPLQSDPLGIFETIAKVTNWTYRDT
;
A
#
# COMPACT_ATOMS: atom_id res chain seq x y z
N MET A 1 -34.89 22.90 19.39
CA MET A 1 -33.83 22.41 20.28
C MET A 1 -33.38 23.61 21.08
N SER A 2 -33.37 23.52 22.41
CA SER A 2 -33.01 24.66 23.28
C SER A 2 -31.50 24.84 23.42
N ASP A 3 -30.73 23.75 23.33
CA ASP A 3 -29.26 23.75 23.48
C ASP A 3 -28.64 22.71 22.54
N PRO A 4 -28.31 23.03 21.27
CA PRO A 4 -27.69 22.10 20.33
C PRO A 4 -26.17 21.95 20.58
N HIS A 5 -25.64 20.76 20.34
CA HIS A 5 -24.21 20.46 20.30
C HIS A 5 -23.47 21.45 19.37
N PRO A 6 -22.24 21.91 19.68
CA PRO A 6 -21.54 22.95 18.92
C PRO A 6 -21.49 22.74 17.40
N ILE A 7 -21.20 21.51 16.95
CA ILE A 7 -21.24 21.15 15.52
C ILE A 7 -22.64 21.38 14.91
N ILE A 8 -23.70 20.95 15.60
CA ILE A 8 -25.09 21.12 15.14
C ILE A 8 -25.49 22.60 15.18
N ALA A 9 -25.07 23.33 16.21
CA ALA A 9 -25.27 24.77 16.32
C ALA A 9 -24.65 25.51 15.13
N GLY A 10 -23.42 25.14 14.75
CA GLY A 10 -22.73 25.63 13.55
C GLY A 10 -23.54 25.37 12.28
N TRP A 11 -24.01 24.13 12.06
CA TRP A 11 -24.81 23.81 10.88
C TRP A 11 -26.14 24.58 10.80
N LEU A 12 -26.79 24.82 11.95
CA LEU A 12 -28.01 25.62 12.03
C LEU A 12 -27.73 27.09 11.68
N ALA A 13 -26.63 27.65 12.21
CA ALA A 13 -26.20 29.02 11.93
C ALA A 13 -25.81 29.21 10.46
N ASP A 14 -25.00 28.30 9.91
CA ASP A 14 -24.57 28.30 8.51
C ASP A 14 -25.76 28.26 7.55
N ARG A 15 -26.76 27.41 7.83
CA ARG A 15 -27.96 27.34 6.99
C ARG A 15 -28.77 28.63 7.07
N LYS A 16 -28.93 29.22 8.27
CA LYS A 16 -29.66 30.48 8.44
C LYS A 16 -28.98 31.62 7.69
N GLU A 17 -27.65 31.73 7.79
CA GLU A 17 -26.87 32.71 7.06
C GLU A 17 -26.97 32.51 5.54
N ALA A 18 -26.87 31.27 5.07
CA ALA A 18 -26.97 30.96 3.65
C ALA A 18 -28.32 31.35 3.06
N ILE A 19 -29.43 31.11 3.78
CA ILE A 19 -30.77 31.57 3.38
C ILE A 19 -30.81 33.10 3.31
N ALA A 20 -30.34 33.79 4.35
CA ALA A 20 -30.37 35.26 4.41
C ALA A 20 -29.54 35.91 3.29
N LYS A 21 -28.45 35.28 2.88
CA LYS A 21 -27.55 35.77 1.83
C LYS A 21 -27.87 35.23 0.43
N GLY A 22 -28.94 34.44 0.27
CA GLY A 22 -29.28 33.79 -0.99
C GLY A 22 -28.16 32.88 -1.54
N ARG A 23 -27.30 32.35 -0.65
CA ARG A 23 -26.17 31.50 -1.03
C ARG A 23 -26.64 30.07 -1.29
N SER A 24 -25.92 29.38 -2.16
CA SER A 24 -26.06 27.94 -2.26
C SER A 24 -25.30 27.25 -1.12
N VAL A 25 -25.86 26.15 -0.63
CA VAL A 25 -25.23 25.26 0.34
C VAL A 25 -24.83 23.96 -0.34
N ALA A 26 -23.78 23.32 0.17
CA ALA A 26 -23.54 21.93 -0.14
C ALA A 26 -24.73 21.11 0.36
N ASP A 27 -25.40 20.45 -0.58
CA ASP A 27 -26.30 19.36 -0.26
C ASP A 27 -25.44 18.13 0.07
N ILE A 28 -25.93 17.27 0.95
CA ILE A 28 -25.26 16.00 1.30
C ILE A 28 -25.19 15.08 0.07
N TRP A 29 -26.02 15.36 -0.95
CA TRP A 29 -26.25 14.51 -2.11
C TRP A 29 -25.85 15.12 -3.44
N ALA A 30 -26.11 16.40 -3.62
CA ALA A 30 -25.77 17.05 -4.85
C ALA A 30 -24.25 17.28 -4.87
N ASN A 31 -23.55 16.69 -5.85
CA ASN A 31 -22.21 17.12 -6.26
C ASN A 31 -22.19 18.58 -6.81
N ARG A 32 -23.27 19.34 -6.58
CA ARG A 32 -23.45 20.73 -6.93
C ARG A 32 -24.06 21.50 -5.75
N PRO A 33 -23.75 22.78 -5.57
CA PRO A 33 -24.44 23.62 -4.58
C PRO A 33 -25.94 23.73 -4.91
N VAL A 34 -26.80 23.62 -3.90
CA VAL A 34 -28.25 23.86 -4.01
C VAL A 34 -28.64 25.15 -3.30
N PRO A 35 -29.65 25.91 -3.76
CA PRO A 35 -30.12 27.09 -3.04
C PRO A 35 -30.47 26.76 -1.58
N ALA A 36 -30.02 27.60 -0.65
CA ALA A 36 -30.34 27.39 0.76
C ALA A 36 -31.85 27.54 1.01
N ALA A 37 -32.45 26.51 1.59
CA ALA A 37 -33.86 26.48 2.00
C ALA A 37 -34.00 26.12 3.49
N PRO A 38 -35.14 26.44 4.14
CA PRO A 38 -35.42 25.98 5.50
C PRO A 38 -35.35 24.45 5.62
N PHE A 39 -34.89 23.95 6.77
CA PHE A 39 -34.77 22.52 6.98
C PHE A 39 -36.12 21.78 6.86
N THR A 40 -36.13 20.69 6.09
CA THR A 40 -37.25 19.77 5.96
C THR A 40 -37.53 19.05 7.30
N PRO A 41 -38.73 18.46 7.49
CA PRO A 41 -39.01 17.65 8.69
C PRO A 41 -37.98 16.53 8.91
N THR A 42 -37.56 15.87 7.82
CA THR A 42 -36.58 14.77 7.84
C THR A 42 -35.16 15.27 8.18
N GLU A 43 -34.75 16.44 7.66
CA GLU A 43 -33.49 17.08 8.08
C GLU A 43 -33.51 17.45 9.57
N ARG A 44 -34.61 18.02 10.08
CA ARG A 44 -34.74 18.36 11.51
C ARG A 44 -34.67 17.13 12.40
N ARG A 45 -35.32 16.03 11.97
CA ARG A 45 -35.27 14.73 12.65
C ARG A 45 -33.84 14.20 12.72
N ARG A 46 -33.13 14.21 11.58
CA ARG A 46 -31.70 13.87 11.50
C ARG A 46 -30.84 14.71 12.45
N LEU A 47 -31.03 16.03 12.50
CA LEU A 47 -30.25 16.91 13.37
C LEU A 47 -30.46 16.60 14.85
N ARG A 48 -31.68 16.23 15.27
CA ARG A 48 -31.96 15.81 16.66
C ARG A 48 -31.29 14.48 17.02
N VAL A 49 -31.33 13.51 16.11
CA VAL A 49 -30.61 12.24 16.28
C VAL A 49 -29.12 12.47 16.45
N LEU A 50 -28.52 13.28 15.56
CA LEU A 50 -27.10 13.59 15.61
C LEU A 50 -26.75 14.35 16.89
N ASP A 51 -27.54 15.35 17.29
CA ASP A 51 -27.35 16.07 18.55
C ASP A 51 -27.26 15.16 19.76
N ALA A 52 -28.22 14.22 19.88
CA ALA A 52 -28.25 13.27 20.98
C ALA A 52 -27.05 12.31 20.96
N LEU A 53 -26.70 11.78 19.78
CA LEU A 53 -25.55 10.87 19.63
C LEU A 53 -24.22 11.57 19.92
N LEU A 54 -24.04 12.79 19.43
CA LEU A 54 -22.81 13.58 19.64
C LEU A 54 -22.58 13.84 21.13
N LYS A 55 -23.60 14.33 21.83
CA LYS A 55 -23.54 14.55 23.28
C LYS A 55 -23.29 13.26 24.06
N ALA A 56 -23.91 12.16 23.65
CA ALA A 56 -23.73 10.87 24.32
C ALA A 56 -22.31 10.32 24.13
N LEU A 57 -21.72 10.52 22.95
CA LEU A 57 -20.32 10.16 22.68
C LEU A 57 -19.37 11.02 23.54
N GLU A 58 -19.57 12.33 23.60
CA GLU A 58 -18.75 13.23 24.44
C GLU A 58 -18.88 12.91 25.93
N ALA A 59 -20.09 12.58 26.40
CA ALA A 59 -20.31 12.11 27.77
C ALA A 59 -19.57 10.81 28.08
N ALA A 60 -19.33 9.97 27.06
CA ALA A 60 -18.49 8.77 27.13
C ALA A 60 -16.99 9.04 26.86
N GLN A 61 -16.55 10.31 26.96
CA GLN A 61 -15.17 10.76 26.74
C GLN A 61 -14.64 10.51 25.31
N VAL A 62 -15.53 10.32 24.33
CA VAL A 62 -15.17 10.22 22.93
C VAL A 62 -15.15 11.61 22.31
N VAL A 63 -14.04 11.99 21.69
CA VAL A 63 -13.91 13.29 21.01
C VAL A 63 -14.62 13.21 19.68
N VAL A 64 -15.58 14.11 19.42
CA VAL A 64 -16.25 14.15 18.12
C VAL A 64 -15.85 15.40 17.33
N THR A 65 -15.57 15.20 16.05
CA THR A 65 -15.17 16.25 15.12
C THR A 65 -15.95 16.14 13.81
N GLU A 66 -16.07 17.26 13.11
CA GLU A 66 -16.58 17.29 11.74
C GLU A 66 -15.41 17.24 10.75
N ASN A 67 -15.58 16.50 9.65
CA ASN A 67 -14.67 16.53 8.51
C ASN A 67 -15.20 17.44 7.38
N GLY A 68 -14.35 17.79 6.42
CA GLY A 68 -14.64 18.74 5.33
C GLY A 68 -15.77 18.38 4.35
N ARG A 69 -16.63 17.40 4.67
CA ARG A 69 -17.85 17.02 3.92
C ARG A 69 -19.05 16.71 4.83
N ARG A 70 -19.14 17.33 6.02
CA ARG A 70 -20.18 17.04 7.03
C ARG A 70 -20.23 15.58 7.49
N GLY A 71 -19.14 14.84 7.30
CA GLY A 71 -18.93 13.55 7.94
C GLY A 71 -18.52 13.78 9.39
N LEU A 72 -19.02 12.94 10.28
CA LEU A 72 -18.70 13.01 11.70
C LEU A 72 -17.68 11.94 12.02
N VAL A 73 -16.67 12.31 12.82
CA VAL A 73 -15.59 11.43 13.23
C VAL A 73 -15.56 11.38 14.74
N ALA A 74 -15.84 10.20 15.30
CA ALA A 74 -15.67 9.88 16.70
C ALA A 74 -14.25 9.32 16.93
N ARG A 75 -13.50 9.88 17.87
CA ARG A 75 -12.10 9.51 18.15
C ARG A 75 -11.92 9.13 19.61
N CYS A 76 -11.28 7.98 19.83
CA CYS A 76 -10.83 7.52 21.14
C CYS A 76 -9.38 7.05 21.03
N GLY A 77 -8.45 7.76 21.69
CA GLY A 77 -7.02 7.50 21.54
C GLY A 77 -6.53 7.64 20.09
N ARG A 78 -5.97 6.56 19.54
CA ARG A 78 -5.47 6.50 18.15
C ARG A 78 -6.54 6.01 17.15
N ASP A 79 -7.71 5.60 17.64
CA ASP A 79 -8.77 5.00 16.84
C ASP A 79 -9.84 6.03 16.48
N GLU A 80 -10.31 5.99 15.24
CA GLU A 80 -11.35 6.88 14.74
C GLU A 80 -12.43 6.13 13.95
N ILE A 81 -13.68 6.52 14.16
CA ILE A 81 -14.85 5.97 13.49
C ILE A 81 -15.55 7.11 12.75
N GLU A 82 -15.51 7.06 11.42
CA GLU A 82 -16.25 7.99 10.57
C GLU A 82 -17.67 7.46 10.32
N PHE A 83 -18.67 8.25 10.66
CA PHE A 83 -20.08 7.91 10.49
C PHE A 83 -20.91 9.06 9.93
N GLN A 84 -22.10 8.71 9.46
CA GLN A 84 -23.09 9.66 8.95
C GLN A 84 -24.51 9.16 9.21
N VAL A 85 -25.44 10.11 9.36
CA VAL A 85 -26.87 9.85 9.25
C VAL A 85 -27.36 10.51 7.97
N LYS A 86 -28.14 9.81 7.17
CA LYS A 86 -28.59 10.29 5.86
C LYS A 86 -30.00 9.78 5.53
N PRO A 87 -30.87 10.56 4.86
CA PRO A 87 -32.11 10.00 4.34
C PRO A 87 -31.83 8.91 3.29
N LYS A 88 -32.72 7.93 3.20
CA LYS A 88 -32.70 6.93 2.15
C LYS A 88 -33.18 7.59 0.87
N LEU A 89 -32.45 7.34 -0.22
CA LEU A 89 -32.85 7.80 -1.54
C LEU A 89 -33.68 6.73 -2.23
N LYS A 90 -34.74 7.17 -2.90
CA LYS A 90 -35.53 6.34 -3.80
C LYS A 90 -35.43 6.90 -5.21
N GLU A 91 -35.06 6.04 -6.15
CA GLU A 91 -35.15 6.38 -7.57
C GLU A 91 -36.63 6.44 -7.97
N VAL A 92 -37.05 7.61 -8.45
CA VAL A 92 -38.36 7.84 -9.02
C VAL A 92 -38.23 8.17 -10.50
N ARG A 93 -39.18 7.69 -11.30
CA ARG A 93 -39.29 8.04 -12.71
C ARG A 93 -40.22 9.24 -12.82
N GLN A 94 -39.67 10.38 -13.20
CA GLN A 94 -40.47 11.55 -13.53
C GLN A 94 -40.65 11.65 -15.05
N PRO A 95 -41.89 11.83 -15.54
CA PRO A 95 -42.12 12.04 -16.95
C PRO A 95 -41.43 13.32 -17.42
N LEU A 96 -40.79 13.27 -18.59
CA LEU A 96 -40.14 14.44 -19.18
C LEU A 96 -41.18 15.45 -19.64
N THR A 97 -40.98 16.72 -19.29
CA THR A 97 -41.80 17.82 -19.81
C THR A 97 -41.60 17.96 -21.33
N PRO A 98 -42.55 18.58 -22.07
CA PRO A 98 -42.44 18.74 -23.52
C PRO A 98 -41.17 19.49 -23.98
N GLU A 99 -40.65 20.39 -23.15
CA GLU A 99 -39.39 21.10 -23.42
C GLU A 99 -38.16 20.23 -23.18
N GLU A 100 -38.16 19.42 -22.11
CA GLU A 100 -37.05 18.51 -21.79
C GLU A 100 -36.95 17.34 -22.79
N ARG A 101 -38.07 16.87 -23.36
CA ARG A 101 -38.06 15.81 -24.39
C ARG A 101 -37.21 16.18 -25.61
N ARG A 102 -37.03 17.47 -25.89
CA ARG A 102 -36.18 17.96 -27.00
C ARG A 102 -34.70 17.66 -26.77
N TRP A 103 -34.28 17.56 -25.51
CA TRP A 103 -32.90 17.30 -25.11
C TRP A 103 -32.63 15.83 -24.76
N TYR A 104 -33.69 15.01 -24.63
CA TYR A 104 -33.61 13.60 -24.26
C TYR A 104 -34.29 12.70 -25.31
N ALA A 105 -33.70 12.64 -26.51
CA ALA A 105 -34.23 11.85 -27.63
C ALA A 105 -34.50 10.39 -27.24
N GLY A 106 -35.73 9.94 -27.48
CA GLY A 106 -36.15 8.55 -27.25
C GLY A 106 -36.40 8.15 -25.79
N LYS A 107 -36.36 9.09 -24.83
CA LYS A 107 -36.71 8.81 -23.42
C LYS A 107 -38.04 9.45 -23.04
N GLU A 108 -38.87 8.70 -22.31
CA GLU A 108 -40.16 9.18 -21.80
C GLU A 108 -40.05 9.74 -20.37
N TYR A 109 -39.02 9.34 -19.62
CA TYR A 109 -38.83 9.70 -18.23
C TYR A 109 -37.37 10.01 -17.91
N ARG A 110 -37.17 10.88 -16.93
CA ARG A 110 -35.91 11.08 -16.22
C ARG A 110 -35.93 10.29 -14.91
N ARG A 111 -34.78 9.75 -14.53
CA ARG A 111 -34.58 9.11 -13.22
C ARG A 111 -34.08 10.18 -12.28
N GLU A 112 -34.82 10.41 -11.20
CA GLU A 112 -34.46 11.36 -10.16
C GLU A 112 -34.39 10.62 -8.82
N LEU A 113 -33.38 10.94 -8.01
CA LEU A 113 -33.29 10.43 -6.65
C LEU A 113 -34.02 11.39 -5.74
N VAL A 114 -35.08 10.91 -5.08
CA VAL A 114 -35.86 11.69 -4.13
C VAL A 114 -35.65 11.14 -2.73
N GLU A 115 -35.48 12.05 -1.77
CA GLU A 115 -35.37 11.70 -0.35
C GLU A 115 -36.67 11.04 0.13
N THR A 116 -36.54 10.00 0.94
CA THR A 116 -37.65 9.45 1.71
C THR A 116 -37.54 9.88 3.16
N ASP A 117 -38.62 9.75 3.93
CA ASP A 117 -38.62 10.00 5.38
C ASP A 117 -37.89 8.91 6.19
N THR A 118 -37.19 7.99 5.51
CA THR A 118 -36.42 6.89 6.11
C THR A 118 -34.99 7.34 6.34
N LEU A 119 -34.52 7.35 7.58
CA LEU A 119 -33.13 7.63 7.92
C LEU A 119 -32.29 6.35 7.92
N VAL A 120 -31.02 6.51 7.55
CA VAL A 120 -29.97 5.49 7.57
C VAL A 120 -28.80 6.06 8.38
N PHE A 121 -28.40 5.36 9.43
CA PHE A 121 -27.09 5.55 10.06
C PHE A 121 -26.09 4.60 9.41
N GLU A 122 -24.90 5.08 9.08
CA GLU A 122 -23.86 4.30 8.43
C GLU A 122 -22.49 4.72 8.93
N VAL A 123 -21.69 3.72 9.32
CA VAL A 123 -20.25 3.86 9.51
C VAL A 123 -19.58 3.66 8.15
N LYS A 124 -18.76 4.62 7.73
CA LYS A 124 -18.16 4.61 6.37
C LYS A 124 -17.07 3.58 6.20
N ARG A 125 -16.40 3.20 7.28
CA ARG A 125 -15.32 2.20 7.30
C ARG A 125 -15.80 0.93 7.98
N TRP A 126 -15.02 -0.14 7.79
CA TRP A 126 -15.26 -1.41 8.47
C TRP A 126 -15.06 -1.28 9.99
N LEU A 127 -15.90 -1.97 10.75
CA LEU A 127 -15.77 -2.15 12.20
C LEU A 127 -15.34 -3.59 12.52
N PRO A 128 -14.48 -3.80 13.53
CA PRO A 128 -14.07 -5.14 13.97
C PRO A 128 -15.17 -5.91 14.70
N GLY A 129 -15.01 -7.24 14.79
CA GLY A 129 -15.84 -8.11 15.63
C GLY A 129 -17.27 -8.33 15.16
N ASP A 130 -17.50 -8.33 13.84
CA ASP A 130 -18.83 -8.47 13.22
C ASP A 130 -19.87 -7.45 13.71
N LEU A 131 -19.38 -6.32 14.24
CA LEU A 131 -20.24 -5.24 14.71
C LEU A 131 -21.04 -4.65 13.54
N PRO A 132 -22.34 -4.36 13.75
CA PRO A 132 -23.13 -3.71 12.73
C PRO A 132 -22.54 -2.34 12.39
N HIS A 133 -22.49 -2.02 11.11
CA HIS A 133 -22.01 -0.73 10.61
C HIS A 133 -23.12 0.09 9.97
N LYS A 134 -24.36 -0.41 9.98
CA LYS A 134 -25.51 0.23 9.32
C LYS A 134 -26.82 -0.06 10.05
N TRP A 135 -27.59 1.00 10.30
CA TRP A 135 -28.94 0.96 10.84
C TRP A 135 -29.84 1.76 9.93
N GLN A 136 -31.10 1.36 9.81
CA GLN A 136 -32.05 2.02 8.94
C GLN A 136 -33.44 1.95 9.58
N ASP A 137 -34.19 3.04 9.47
CA ASP A 137 -35.62 3.02 9.76
C ASP A 137 -36.31 1.86 9.02
N GLY A 138 -37.22 1.20 9.73
CA GLY A 138 -38.04 0.15 9.16
C GLY A 138 -38.82 -0.58 10.22
N ARG A 139 -39.14 -1.85 9.94
CA ARG A 139 -39.95 -2.68 10.84
C ARG A 139 -39.33 -2.91 12.22
N LYS A 140 -38.01 -2.81 12.33
CA LYS A 140 -37.26 -3.02 13.58
C LYS A 140 -37.25 -1.80 14.49
N GLY A 141 -37.72 -0.65 14.01
CA GLY A 141 -37.70 0.62 14.74
C GLY A 141 -37.17 1.76 13.90
N THR A 142 -37.07 2.92 14.54
CA THR A 142 -36.49 4.13 13.96
C THR A 142 -35.05 4.34 14.44
N ILE A 143 -34.28 5.17 13.76
CA ILE A 143 -32.92 5.53 14.19
C ILE A 143 -32.91 6.10 15.62
N GLU A 144 -33.93 6.86 16.04
CA GLU A 144 -34.07 7.34 17.42
C GLU A 144 -34.15 6.18 18.42
N THR A 145 -34.99 5.18 18.12
CA THR A 145 -35.13 4.00 19.01
C THR A 145 -33.87 3.13 19.03
N MET A 146 -33.09 3.15 17.95
CA MET A 146 -31.81 2.42 17.85
C MET A 146 -30.61 3.24 18.33
N ALA A 147 -30.78 4.51 18.73
CA ALA A 147 -29.65 5.39 19.05
C ALA A 147 -28.78 4.85 20.20
N GLY A 148 -29.38 4.20 21.19
CA GLY A 148 -28.65 3.53 22.27
C GLY A 148 -27.80 2.35 21.78
N ASP A 149 -28.35 1.51 20.89
CA ASP A 149 -27.63 0.39 20.28
C ASP A 149 -26.47 0.87 19.39
N ILE A 150 -26.71 1.93 18.62
CA ILE A 150 -25.67 2.60 17.82
C ILE A 150 -24.53 3.08 18.73
N LEU A 151 -24.85 3.78 19.82
CA LEU A 151 -23.86 4.26 20.79
C LEU A 151 -23.05 3.10 21.38
N VAL A 152 -23.71 2.06 21.89
CA VAL A 152 -23.05 0.88 22.46
C VAL A 152 -22.13 0.22 21.44
N THR A 153 -22.58 0.09 20.19
CA THR A 153 -21.77 -0.49 19.11
C THR A 153 -20.52 0.34 18.82
N LEU A 154 -20.64 1.67 18.74
CA LEU A 154 -19.49 2.56 18.53
C LEU A 154 -18.49 2.47 19.69
N LEU A 155 -18.99 2.44 20.93
CA LEU A 155 -18.13 2.34 22.12
C LEU A 155 -17.42 0.98 22.19
N ALA A 156 -18.09 -0.12 21.83
CA ALA A 156 -17.51 -1.45 21.77
C ALA A 156 -16.47 -1.61 20.64
N ALA A 157 -16.60 -0.84 19.56
CA ALA A 157 -15.66 -0.91 18.44
C ALA A 157 -14.26 -0.40 18.82
N PHE A 158 -14.13 0.65 19.62
CA PHE A 158 -12.83 1.22 19.98
C PHE A 158 -11.83 0.23 20.61
N PRO A 159 -12.16 -0.53 21.68
CA PRO A 159 -11.23 -1.51 22.24
C PRO A 159 -10.88 -2.63 21.24
N LEU A 160 -11.85 -3.05 20.41
CA LEU A 160 -11.59 -4.05 19.37
C LEU A 160 -10.65 -3.53 18.28
N MET A 161 -10.76 -2.25 17.92
CA MET A 161 -9.85 -1.59 16.97
C MET A 161 -8.44 -1.48 17.55
N ALA A 162 -8.31 -1.13 18.83
CA ALA A 162 -7.03 -1.10 19.53
C ALA A 162 -6.34 -2.48 19.51
N MET A 163 -7.07 -3.55 19.86
CA MET A 163 -6.54 -4.92 19.80
C MET A 163 -6.16 -5.34 18.36
N ALA A 164 -6.97 -4.97 17.37
CA ALA A 164 -6.68 -5.28 15.97
C ALA A 164 -5.42 -4.56 15.48
N ARG A 165 -5.22 -3.31 15.91
CA ARG A 165 -4.00 -2.53 15.62
C ARG A 165 -2.77 -3.17 16.25
N GLU A 166 -2.80 -3.49 17.53
CA GLU A 166 -1.66 -4.12 18.23
C GLU A 166 -1.25 -5.44 17.55
N ARG A 167 -2.23 -6.27 17.17
CA ARG A 167 -1.96 -7.50 16.41
C ARG A 167 -1.41 -7.25 15.01
N ALA A 168 -1.78 -6.15 14.37
CA ALA A 168 -1.25 -5.78 13.06
C ALA A 168 0.20 -5.26 13.19
N GLU A 169 0.46 -4.42 14.18
CA GLU A 169 1.79 -3.88 14.49
C GLU A 169 2.78 -5.00 14.85
N GLU A 170 2.37 -5.97 15.68
CA GLU A 170 3.24 -7.12 16.03
C GLU A 170 3.49 -8.05 14.84
N ARG A 171 2.46 -8.34 14.03
CA ARG A 171 2.65 -9.13 12.80
C ARG A 171 3.58 -8.44 11.83
N GLU A 172 3.48 -7.13 11.70
CA GLU A 172 4.37 -6.35 10.84
C GLU A 172 5.81 -6.38 11.35
N ARG A 173 6.00 -6.22 12.65
CA ARG A 173 7.33 -6.33 13.28
C ARG A 173 7.97 -7.69 13.02
N LEU A 174 7.22 -8.78 13.18
CA LEU A 174 7.71 -10.13 12.92
C LEU A 174 8.04 -10.36 11.44
N ARG A 175 7.22 -9.81 10.52
CA ARG A 175 7.50 -9.86 9.08
C ARG A 175 8.82 -9.16 8.74
N GLN A 176 9.03 -7.96 9.26
CA GLN A 176 10.26 -7.20 9.00
C GLN A 176 11.52 -7.92 9.52
N ILE A 177 11.43 -8.58 10.68
CA ILE A 177 12.54 -9.38 11.22
C ILE A 177 12.86 -10.57 10.30
N GLU A 178 11.83 -11.31 9.88
CA GLU A 178 12.00 -12.48 8.99
C GLU A 178 12.49 -12.07 7.59
N GLU A 179 11.97 -10.99 7.02
CA GLU A 179 12.43 -10.45 5.73
C GLU A 179 13.89 -10.02 5.80
N ARG A 180 14.29 -9.31 6.87
CA ARG A 180 15.68 -8.94 7.08
C ARG A 180 16.58 -10.17 7.20
N ARG A 181 16.16 -11.18 7.96
CA ARG A 181 16.91 -12.45 8.10
C ARG A 181 17.08 -13.16 6.76
N ARG A 182 16.01 -13.24 5.96
CA ARG A 182 16.05 -13.84 4.62
C ARG A 182 16.98 -13.07 3.69
N TYR A 183 16.90 -11.75 3.72
CA TYR A 183 17.76 -10.90 2.93
C TYR A 183 19.24 -11.12 3.30
N GLU A 184 19.57 -11.09 4.60
CA GLU A 184 20.94 -11.33 5.08
C GLU A 184 21.45 -12.72 4.67
N LEU A 185 20.64 -13.77 4.82
CA LEU A 185 21.00 -15.13 4.40
C LEU A 185 21.21 -15.23 2.87
N GLN A 186 20.37 -14.57 2.07
CA GLN A 186 20.54 -14.51 0.62
C GLN A 186 21.81 -13.75 0.24
N GLN A 187 22.12 -12.64 0.92
CA GLN A 187 23.35 -11.89 0.68
C GLN A 187 24.59 -12.72 1.03
N GLN A 188 24.56 -13.50 2.11
CA GLN A 188 25.65 -14.41 2.47
C GLN A 188 25.83 -15.52 1.44
N ARG A 189 24.74 -16.16 1.02
CA ARG A 189 24.78 -17.20 -0.02
C ARG A 189 25.35 -16.68 -1.33
N LYS A 190 24.90 -15.50 -1.78
CA LYS A 190 25.41 -14.87 -2.99
C LYS A 190 26.91 -14.53 -2.88
N LEU A 191 27.36 -14.10 -1.70
CA LEU A 191 28.78 -13.84 -1.46
C LEU A 191 29.61 -15.11 -1.58
N GLU A 192 29.17 -16.18 -0.91
CA GLU A 192 29.82 -17.49 -0.95
C GLU A 192 29.85 -18.07 -2.38
N GLU A 193 28.75 -17.97 -3.11
CA GLU A 193 28.69 -18.38 -4.52
C GLU A 193 29.66 -17.59 -5.39
N ASN A 194 29.71 -16.26 -5.23
CA ASN A 194 30.65 -15.43 -5.98
C ASN A 194 32.11 -15.74 -5.63
N ARG A 195 32.41 -15.98 -4.35
CA ARG A 195 33.74 -16.42 -3.90
C ARG A 195 34.12 -17.75 -4.52
N PHE A 196 33.18 -18.70 -4.56
CA PHE A 196 33.38 -20.00 -5.19
C PHE A 196 33.60 -19.88 -6.71
N ARG A 197 32.88 -18.99 -7.41
CA ARG A 197 33.14 -18.69 -8.83
C ARG A 197 34.56 -18.18 -9.05
N ARG A 198 35.04 -17.26 -8.20
CA ARG A 198 36.43 -16.76 -8.27
C ARG A 198 37.44 -17.88 -8.04
N LEU A 199 37.17 -18.80 -7.13
CA LEU A 199 38.02 -19.98 -6.93
C LEU A 199 38.05 -20.86 -8.20
N LEU A 200 36.90 -21.11 -8.83
CA LEU A 200 36.81 -21.88 -10.08
C LEU A 200 37.55 -21.22 -11.24
N GLU A 201 37.56 -19.88 -11.34
CA GLU A 201 38.37 -19.17 -12.34
C GLU A 201 39.87 -19.46 -12.17
N HIS A 202 40.38 -19.46 -10.94
CA HIS A 202 41.77 -19.82 -10.67
C HIS A 202 42.04 -21.30 -10.98
N ALA A 203 41.14 -22.20 -10.59
CA ALA A 203 41.26 -23.62 -10.94
C ALA A 203 41.28 -23.84 -12.47
N GLY A 204 40.48 -23.08 -13.22
CA GLY A 204 40.47 -23.09 -14.68
C GLY A 204 41.81 -22.64 -15.27
N LYS A 205 42.36 -21.52 -14.81
CA LYS A 205 43.68 -21.03 -15.26
C LYS A 205 44.81 -22.02 -14.97
N TRP A 206 44.79 -22.63 -13.79
CA TRP A 206 45.72 -23.68 -13.43
C TRP A 206 45.63 -24.88 -14.38
N ARG A 207 44.40 -25.35 -14.67
CA ARG A 207 44.17 -26.46 -15.60
C ARG A 207 44.60 -26.14 -17.04
N GLU A 208 44.36 -24.91 -17.49
CA GLU A 208 44.83 -24.44 -18.80
C GLU A 208 46.36 -24.39 -18.88
N ALA A 209 47.04 -23.96 -17.81
CA ALA A 209 48.49 -23.96 -17.75
C ALA A 209 49.08 -25.38 -17.73
N GLU A 210 48.47 -26.32 -17.00
CA GLU A 210 48.84 -27.73 -17.02
C GLU A 210 48.70 -28.33 -18.43
N LEU A 211 47.56 -28.11 -19.08
CA LEU A 211 47.32 -28.56 -20.46
C LEU A 211 48.35 -27.97 -21.45
N ALA A 212 48.71 -26.69 -21.28
CA ALA A 212 49.71 -26.04 -22.13
C ALA A 212 51.10 -26.68 -21.94
N ARG A 213 51.51 -27.00 -20.70
CA ARG A 213 52.80 -27.67 -20.42
C ARG A 213 52.84 -29.09 -20.99
N ASP A 214 51.77 -29.86 -20.82
CA ASP A 214 51.65 -31.21 -21.39
C ASP A 214 51.77 -31.16 -22.92
N PHE A 215 51.08 -30.23 -23.56
CA PHE A 215 51.16 -30.04 -25.00
C PHE A 215 52.55 -29.59 -25.47
N LEU A 216 53.21 -28.68 -24.75
CA LEU A 216 54.57 -28.26 -25.05
C LEU A 216 55.58 -29.41 -24.89
N GLY A 217 55.37 -30.30 -23.91
CA GLY A 217 56.15 -31.53 -23.75
C GLY A 217 56.01 -32.45 -24.97
N ALA A 218 54.77 -32.65 -25.45
CA ALA A 218 54.52 -33.41 -26.68
C ALA A 218 55.14 -32.77 -27.92
N LEU A 219 55.09 -31.43 -28.04
CA LEU A 219 55.72 -30.69 -29.14
C LEU A 219 57.25 -30.83 -29.12
N ARG A 220 57.89 -30.73 -27.95
CA ARG A 220 59.33 -30.94 -27.81
C ARG A 220 59.77 -32.32 -28.28
N ALA A 221 58.97 -33.35 -27.98
CA ALA A 221 59.24 -34.72 -28.45
C ALA A 221 59.02 -34.89 -29.96
N ALA A 222 58.11 -34.11 -30.56
CA ALA A 222 57.75 -34.19 -31.97
C ALA A 222 58.62 -33.31 -32.89
N ILE A 223 59.39 -32.35 -32.35
CA ILE A 223 60.27 -31.46 -33.12
C ILE A 223 61.70 -32.03 -33.11
N PRO A 224 62.18 -32.62 -34.23
CA PRO A 224 63.49 -33.25 -34.28
C PRO A 224 64.66 -32.25 -34.37
N ASP A 225 64.41 -31.02 -34.84
CA ASP A 225 65.40 -29.95 -34.92
C ASP A 225 64.83 -28.64 -34.37
N SER A 226 65.25 -28.28 -33.17
CA SER A 226 64.85 -27.05 -32.49
C SER A 226 65.56 -25.79 -33.01
N THR A 227 66.53 -25.92 -33.92
CA THR A 227 67.25 -24.80 -34.54
C THR A 227 66.57 -24.26 -35.80
N SER A 228 65.58 -25.00 -36.32
CA SER A 228 64.78 -24.60 -37.47
C SER A 228 64.10 -23.24 -37.23
N LEU A 229 64.33 -22.31 -38.15
CA LEU A 229 63.84 -20.93 -38.06
C LEU A 229 62.38 -20.84 -38.53
N ILE A 230 61.51 -20.36 -37.65
CA ILE A 230 60.11 -20.03 -37.93
C ILE A 230 59.93 -18.55 -37.64
N ASP A 231 59.58 -17.79 -38.68
CA ASP A 231 59.43 -16.32 -38.59
C ASP A 231 60.67 -15.63 -37.99
N GLY A 232 61.86 -16.06 -38.44
CA GLY A 232 63.14 -15.47 -38.01
C GLY A 232 63.60 -15.87 -36.61
N LYS A 233 62.92 -16.78 -35.91
CA LYS A 233 63.33 -17.30 -34.60
C LYS A 233 63.42 -18.83 -34.59
N PRO A 234 64.39 -19.43 -33.88
CA PRO A 234 64.44 -20.87 -33.68
C PRO A 234 63.17 -21.41 -33.03
N ALA A 235 62.72 -22.59 -33.44
CA ALA A 235 61.61 -23.30 -32.80
C ALA A 235 61.82 -23.47 -31.28
N GLY A 236 63.07 -23.62 -30.83
CA GLY A 236 63.45 -23.63 -29.41
C GLY A 236 63.05 -22.37 -28.65
N GLU A 237 63.26 -21.18 -29.23
CA GLU A 237 62.88 -19.91 -28.61
C GLU A 237 61.36 -19.74 -28.52
N TRP A 238 60.62 -20.24 -29.50
CA TRP A 238 59.15 -20.27 -29.44
C TRP A 238 58.63 -21.19 -28.33
N LEU A 239 59.28 -22.35 -28.12
CA LEU A 239 58.94 -23.27 -27.04
C LEU A 239 59.26 -22.68 -25.66
N GLU A 240 60.37 -21.97 -25.50
CA GLU A 240 60.71 -21.25 -24.27
C GLU A 240 59.74 -20.10 -23.98
N TRP A 241 59.39 -19.32 -25.00
CA TRP A 241 58.38 -18.28 -24.88
C TRP A 241 57.04 -18.85 -24.40
N ALA A 242 56.59 -19.96 -25.00
CA ALA A 242 55.33 -20.59 -24.65
C ALA A 242 55.35 -21.17 -23.21
N GLU A 243 56.46 -21.75 -22.78
CA GLU A 243 56.67 -22.24 -21.41
C GLU A 243 56.60 -21.10 -20.38
N ALA A 244 57.29 -19.98 -20.66
CA ALA A 244 57.24 -18.79 -19.83
C ALA A 244 55.82 -18.20 -19.77
N ARG A 245 55.08 -18.25 -20.89
CA ARG A 245 53.70 -17.77 -20.95
C ARG A 245 52.74 -18.67 -20.16
N ALA A 246 52.88 -19.99 -20.25
CA ALA A 246 52.11 -20.95 -19.46
C ALA A 246 52.37 -20.79 -17.96
N SER A 247 53.64 -20.59 -17.57
CA SER A 247 54.02 -20.33 -16.18
C SER A 247 53.45 -19.02 -15.63
N LEU A 248 53.41 -17.95 -16.43
CA LEU A 248 52.77 -16.70 -16.01
C LEU A 248 51.24 -16.81 -15.89
N HIS A 249 50.60 -17.70 -16.68
CA HIS A 249 49.15 -17.94 -16.62
C HIS A 249 48.74 -18.79 -15.42
N ASP A 250 49.65 -19.63 -14.92
CA ASP A 250 49.42 -20.50 -13.78
C ASP A 250 49.33 -19.68 -12.47
N PRO A 251 48.16 -19.68 -11.80
CA PRO A 251 47.98 -18.92 -10.57
C PRO A 251 48.86 -19.44 -9.41
N LEU A 252 49.38 -20.68 -9.49
CA LEU A 252 50.27 -21.25 -8.46
C LEU A 252 51.74 -20.85 -8.63
N GLN A 253 52.13 -20.32 -9.79
CA GLN A 253 53.50 -19.82 -10.03
C GLN A 253 53.68 -18.36 -9.56
N SER A 254 52.57 -17.67 -9.31
CA SER A 254 52.54 -16.42 -8.53
C SER A 254 52.38 -16.73 -7.03
N ASP A 255 52.14 -15.72 -6.19
CA ASP A 255 51.86 -15.93 -4.77
C ASP A 255 50.55 -16.74 -4.54
N PRO A 256 50.61 -17.98 -4.01
CA PRO A 256 49.43 -18.80 -3.78
C PRO A 256 48.47 -18.19 -2.74
N LEU A 257 48.97 -17.38 -1.79
CA LEU A 257 48.10 -16.68 -0.84
C LEU A 257 47.32 -15.54 -1.53
N GLY A 258 47.91 -14.94 -2.56
CA GLY A 258 47.25 -13.95 -3.42
C GLY A 258 45.95 -14.47 -4.06
N ILE A 259 45.81 -15.78 -4.27
CA ILE A 259 44.54 -16.40 -4.72
C ILE A 259 43.44 -16.12 -3.69
N PHE A 260 43.68 -16.44 -2.42
CA PHE A 260 42.71 -16.20 -1.36
C PHE A 260 42.46 -14.72 -1.11
N GLU A 261 43.45 -13.85 -1.30
CA GLU A 261 43.23 -12.40 -1.26
C GLU A 261 42.26 -11.94 -2.36
N THR A 262 42.39 -12.47 -3.58
CA THR A 262 41.45 -12.12 -4.66
C THR A 262 40.04 -12.63 -4.39
N ILE A 263 39.89 -13.80 -3.75
CA ILE A 263 38.60 -14.34 -3.31
C ILE A 263 38.02 -13.50 -2.18
N ALA A 264 38.84 -13.08 -1.21
CA ALA A 264 38.42 -12.24 -0.09
C ALA A 264 37.88 -10.87 -0.54
N LYS A 265 38.44 -10.32 -1.63
CA LYS A 265 38.01 -9.06 -2.26
C LYS A 265 36.69 -9.17 -3.05
N VAL A 266 36.15 -10.39 -3.25
CA VAL A 266 34.86 -10.60 -3.93
C VAL A 266 33.72 -10.03 -3.10
N THR A 267 32.76 -9.42 -3.78
CA THR A 267 31.53 -8.86 -3.21
C THR A 267 30.30 -9.45 -3.91
N ASN A 268 29.11 -9.13 -3.41
CA ASN A 268 27.85 -9.52 -4.04
C ASN A 268 27.62 -8.94 -5.44
N TRP A 269 28.46 -7.99 -5.86
CA TRP A 269 28.36 -7.29 -7.15
C TRP A 269 29.50 -7.63 -8.12
N THR A 270 30.47 -8.45 -7.68
CA THR A 270 31.65 -8.81 -8.51
C THR A 270 31.25 -9.55 -9.78
N TYR A 271 30.17 -10.36 -9.70
CA TYR A 271 29.58 -11.03 -10.84
C TYR A 271 28.19 -10.47 -11.08
N ARG A 272 27.85 -10.24 -12.35
CA ARG A 272 26.47 -9.96 -12.75
C ARG A 272 25.70 -11.26 -12.78
N ASP A 273 24.45 -11.21 -12.32
CA ASP A 273 23.52 -12.33 -12.50
C ASP A 273 23.15 -12.35 -13.99
N THR A 274 23.53 -13.43 -14.68
CA THR A 274 23.18 -13.71 -16.08
C THR A 274 21.82 -14.37 -16.19
#